data_AF-A0A3C1BNR5-F1
#
_entry.id   AF-A0A3C1BNR5-F1
#
_cell.length_a   1.000
_cell.length_b   1.000
_cell.length_c   1.000
_cell.angle_alpha   90.00
_cell.angle_beta   90.00
_cell.angle_gamma   90.00
#
_symmetry.space_group_name_H-M   'P 1'
#
loop_
_entity.id
_entity.type
_entity.pdbx_description
1 polymer ?
#
loop_
_entity_poly.entity_id
_entity_poly.type
_entity_poly.pdbx_seq_one_letter_code
_entity_poly.pdbx_strand_id
1 'polypeptide(L)'
;MSISKLTASNLTVTLGISMRSGYTIWGTALIFYLVFLGWHENWRGPLTESEIAIFTARAQSINGLSAEQLAHFEMFMRDDDGGEFFMVNLVGFTEGPASHPETGAKVDARELVQSYFRPFAVKILARAGYPAFSARTLSGYIEAWGVAANPGWDIANLMRYRSRRDLLMSATDEDFSDIHIYKRAAIAASFAVPSQSIGGALLSPRIWIALFIFVMAALAHILHLTRRKTQEKQ
;
A
#
# COMPACT_ATOMS: atom_id res chain seq x y z
N MET A 1 12.56 38.10 -53.23
CA MET A 1 11.78 37.77 -52.01
C MET A 1 12.63 36.79 -51.20
N SER A 2 13.00 37.18 -49.96
CA SER A 2 14.26 36.77 -49.31
C SER A 2 14.27 35.35 -48.71
N ILE A 3 15.26 34.54 -49.10
CA ILE A 3 15.55 33.20 -48.53
C ILE A 3 15.84 33.28 -47.02
N SER A 4 16.37 34.40 -46.53
CA SER A 4 16.65 34.62 -45.09
C SER A 4 15.40 34.71 -44.21
N LYS A 5 14.25 35.09 -44.77
CA LYS A 5 12.98 35.14 -44.01
C LYS A 5 12.37 33.73 -43.86
N LEU A 6 12.54 32.85 -44.84
CA LEU A 6 12.06 31.46 -44.76
C LEU A 6 12.85 30.61 -43.77
N THR A 7 14.17 30.79 -43.67
CA THR A 7 14.99 30.04 -42.71
C THR A 7 14.72 30.45 -41.27
N ALA A 8 14.54 31.75 -41.01
CA ALA A 8 14.18 32.25 -39.68
C ALA A 8 12.77 31.79 -39.25
N SER A 9 11.77 31.79 -40.16
CA SER A 9 10.43 31.30 -39.84
C SER A 9 10.42 29.81 -39.52
N ASN A 10 11.14 29.00 -40.29
CA ASN A 10 11.21 27.55 -40.07
C ASN A 10 11.94 27.21 -38.76
N LEU A 11 13.02 27.91 -38.42
CA LEU A 11 13.72 27.72 -37.16
C LEU A 11 12.82 28.06 -35.96
N THR A 12 12.06 29.15 -36.05
CA THR A 12 11.15 29.61 -34.98
C THR A 12 9.98 28.65 -34.79
N VAL A 13 9.41 28.11 -35.88
CA VAL A 13 8.35 27.10 -35.85
C VAL A 13 8.86 25.77 -35.26
N THR A 14 10.06 25.32 -35.65
CA THR A 14 10.66 24.08 -35.13
C THR A 14 11.05 24.17 -33.65
N LEU A 15 11.56 25.32 -33.20
CA LEU A 15 11.80 25.61 -31.78
C LEU A 15 10.49 25.66 -30.98
N GLY A 16 9.44 26.28 -31.53
CA GLY A 16 8.11 26.34 -30.89
C GLY A 16 7.43 24.96 -30.74
N ILE A 17 7.54 24.10 -31.76
CA ILE A 17 7.03 22.72 -31.71
C ILE A 17 7.85 21.87 -30.73
N SER A 18 9.17 22.04 -30.70
CA SER A 18 10.06 21.33 -29.77
C SER A 18 9.82 21.69 -28.31
N MET A 19 9.67 22.98 -27.99
CA MET A 19 9.30 23.40 -26.64
C MET A 19 7.94 22.82 -26.23
N ARG A 20 6.94 22.85 -27.13
CA ARG A 20 5.62 22.24 -26.88
C ARG A 20 5.71 20.74 -26.57
N SER A 21 6.52 19.98 -27.31
CA SER A 21 6.68 18.54 -27.08
C SER A 21 7.38 18.21 -25.75
N GLY A 22 8.38 19.00 -25.34
CA GLY A 22 9.02 18.86 -24.03
C GLY A 22 8.04 19.14 -22.90
N TYR A 23 7.25 20.22 -23.00
CA TYR A 23 6.20 20.51 -22.02
C TYR A 23 5.14 19.40 -21.95
N THR A 24 4.79 18.77 -23.07
CA THR A 24 3.86 17.63 -23.06
C THR A 24 4.43 16.43 -22.28
N ILE A 25 5.72 16.10 -22.45
CA ILE A 25 6.36 14.99 -21.72
C ILE A 25 6.34 15.24 -20.22
N TRP A 26 6.80 16.42 -19.79
CA TRP A 26 6.87 16.75 -18.37
C TRP A 26 5.48 16.99 -17.75
N GLY A 27 4.55 17.59 -18.50
CA GLY A 27 3.16 17.73 -18.06
C GLY A 27 2.49 16.37 -17.86
N THR A 28 2.73 15.42 -18.77
CA THR A 28 2.24 14.04 -18.64
C THR A 28 2.83 13.36 -17.40
N ALA A 29 4.14 13.50 -17.18
CA ALA A 29 4.82 12.97 -16.00
C ALA A 29 4.23 13.53 -14.69
N LEU A 30 3.99 14.85 -14.64
CA LEU A 30 3.35 15.50 -13.50
C LEU A 30 1.93 14.95 -13.26
N ILE A 31 1.13 14.80 -14.31
CA ILE A 31 -0.23 14.22 -14.19
C ILE A 31 -0.17 12.82 -13.61
N PHE A 32 0.72 11.95 -14.09
CA PHE A 32 0.87 10.60 -13.54
C PHE A 32 1.22 10.62 -12.05
N TYR A 33 2.14 11.50 -11.65
CA TYR A 33 2.50 11.62 -10.24
C TYR A 33 1.35 12.17 -9.38
N LEU A 34 0.59 13.15 -9.87
CA LEU A 34 -0.59 13.67 -9.18
C LEU A 34 -1.71 12.63 -9.06
N VAL A 35 -1.93 11.81 -10.10
CA VAL A 35 -2.87 10.68 -10.04
C VAL A 35 -2.42 9.66 -8.98
N PHE A 36 -1.13 9.35 -8.94
CA PHE A 36 -0.56 8.51 -7.89
C PHE A 36 -0.79 9.10 -6.49
N LEU A 37 -0.51 10.38 -6.26
CA LEU A 37 -0.77 11.03 -4.97
C LEU A 37 -2.25 11.07 -4.62
N GLY A 38 -3.12 11.29 -5.61
CA GLY A 38 -4.57 11.23 -5.45
C GLY A 38 -5.06 9.89 -4.91
N TRP A 39 -4.44 8.79 -5.37
CA TRP A 39 -4.70 7.44 -4.84
C TRP A 39 -4.00 7.19 -3.50
N HIS A 40 -2.73 7.57 -3.37
CA HIS A 40 -1.84 7.17 -2.29
C HIS A 40 -2.07 7.93 -0.97
N GLU A 41 -2.40 9.23 -1.03
CA GLU A 41 -2.56 10.10 0.13
C GLU A 41 -3.99 10.15 0.67
N ASN A 42 -4.11 10.34 1.98
CA ASN A 42 -5.40 10.63 2.61
C ASN A 42 -5.72 12.13 2.51
N TRP A 43 -6.68 12.47 1.65
CA TRP A 43 -7.17 13.84 1.50
C TRP A 43 -8.36 14.18 2.41
N ARG A 44 -8.91 13.18 3.14
CA ARG A 44 -10.10 13.34 3.98
C ARG A 44 -9.79 13.73 5.42
N GLY A 45 -8.53 13.65 5.84
CA GLY A 45 -8.12 13.90 7.22
C GLY A 45 -8.59 12.80 8.19
N PRO A 46 -8.57 13.08 9.50
CA PRO A 46 -8.89 12.12 10.55
C PRO A 46 -10.37 11.72 10.56
N LEU A 47 -10.71 10.65 11.27
CA LEU A 47 -12.07 10.20 11.53
C LEU A 47 -12.90 11.29 12.24
N THR A 48 -14.16 11.44 11.85
CA THR A 48 -15.11 12.31 12.55
C THR A 48 -15.74 11.57 13.73
N GLU A 49 -16.25 12.29 14.74
CA GLU A 49 -16.99 11.68 15.86
C GLU A 49 -18.16 10.80 15.40
N SER A 50 -18.84 11.19 14.31
CA SER A 50 -19.90 10.37 13.71
C SER A 50 -19.37 9.08 13.10
N GLU A 51 -18.22 9.11 12.42
CA GLU A 51 -17.57 7.91 11.89
C GLU A 51 -17.12 7.00 13.03
N ILE A 52 -16.51 7.56 14.09
CA ILE A 52 -16.09 6.82 15.28
C ILE A 52 -17.29 6.11 15.91
N ALA A 53 -18.42 6.81 16.13
CA ALA A 53 -19.62 6.22 16.69
C ALA A 53 -20.15 5.05 15.84
N ILE A 54 -20.14 5.18 14.51
CA ILE A 54 -20.55 4.12 13.58
C ILE A 54 -19.63 2.91 13.70
N PHE A 55 -18.31 3.13 13.70
CA PHE A 55 -17.34 2.03 13.75
C PHE A 55 -17.29 1.35 15.12
N THR A 56 -17.46 2.09 16.22
CA THR A 56 -17.57 1.53 17.58
C THR A 56 -18.81 0.64 17.70
N ALA A 57 -19.98 1.10 17.24
CA ALA A 57 -21.21 0.30 17.26
C ALA A 57 -21.06 -1.00 16.46
N ARG A 58 -20.39 -0.94 15.29
CA ARG A 58 -20.08 -2.13 14.50
C ARG A 58 -19.12 -3.07 15.22
N ALA A 59 -18.06 -2.56 15.84
CA ALA A 59 -17.12 -3.38 16.57
C ALA A 59 -17.80 -4.13 17.73
N GLN A 60 -18.73 -3.48 18.42
CA GLN A 60 -19.52 -4.09 19.49
C GLN A 60 -20.44 -5.23 19.00
N SER A 61 -20.85 -5.22 17.72
CA SER A 61 -21.62 -6.32 17.13
C SER A 61 -20.78 -7.53 16.70
N ILE A 62 -19.45 -7.43 16.72
CA ILE A 62 -18.56 -8.54 16.36
C ILE A 62 -18.44 -9.48 17.56
N ASN A 63 -18.99 -10.69 17.42
CA ASN A 63 -18.85 -11.73 18.44
C ASN A 63 -17.37 -12.12 18.63
N GLY A 64 -16.91 -12.10 19.88
CA GLY A 64 -15.58 -12.60 20.27
C GLY A 64 -14.52 -11.52 20.53
N LEU A 65 -14.83 -10.23 20.43
CA LEU A 65 -13.97 -9.16 20.93
C LEU A 65 -14.12 -9.00 22.45
N SER A 66 -13.00 -8.97 23.17
CA SER A 66 -12.97 -8.62 24.59
C SER A 66 -13.20 -7.12 24.81
N ALA A 67 -13.63 -6.75 26.03
CA ALA A 67 -13.79 -5.35 26.41
C ALA A 67 -12.49 -4.54 26.28
N GLU A 68 -11.35 -5.16 26.57
CA GLU A 68 -10.03 -4.54 26.40
C GLU A 68 -9.72 -4.27 24.92
N GLN A 69 -9.98 -5.24 24.03
CA GLN A 69 -9.80 -5.05 22.58
C GLN A 69 -10.71 -3.95 22.03
N LEU A 70 -11.96 -3.86 22.52
CA LEU A 70 -12.87 -2.78 22.16
C LEU A 70 -12.35 -1.41 22.62
N ALA A 71 -11.81 -1.33 23.84
CA ALA A 71 -11.21 -0.09 24.36
C ALA A 71 -9.98 0.34 23.55
N HIS A 72 -9.08 -0.61 23.22
CA HIS A 72 -7.93 -0.33 22.35
C HIS A 72 -8.37 0.13 20.95
N PHE A 73 -9.44 -0.47 20.42
CA PHE A 73 -9.98 -0.10 19.12
C PHE A 73 -10.59 1.30 19.12
N GLU A 74 -11.35 1.67 20.16
CA GLU A 74 -11.88 3.03 20.30
C GLU A 74 -10.75 4.06 20.43
N MET A 75 -9.76 3.81 21.29
CA MET A 75 -8.60 4.69 21.45
C MET A 75 -7.85 4.86 20.11
N PHE A 76 -7.63 3.76 19.39
CA PHE A 76 -6.98 3.80 18.07
C PHE A 76 -7.72 4.71 17.09
N MET A 77 -9.06 4.75 17.12
CA MET A 77 -9.86 5.64 16.28
C MET A 77 -9.85 7.10 16.75
N ARG A 78 -9.84 7.33 18.07
CA ARG A 78 -9.83 8.69 18.64
C ARG A 78 -8.49 9.40 18.44
N ASP A 79 -7.39 8.66 18.46
CA ASP A 79 -6.05 9.19 18.20
C ASP A 79 -5.77 9.36 16.69
N ASP A 80 -6.81 9.47 15.85
CA ASP A 80 -6.64 9.66 14.43
C ASP A 80 -6.05 11.02 14.08
N ASP A 81 -4.85 11.01 13.52
CA ASP A 81 -4.17 12.18 12.94
C ASP A 81 -4.43 12.30 11.43
N GLY A 82 -5.17 11.37 10.84
CA GLY A 82 -5.42 11.29 9.41
C GLY A 82 -4.22 10.79 8.60
N GLY A 83 -3.12 10.44 9.27
CA GLY A 83 -1.91 9.95 8.63
C GLY A 83 -2.00 8.49 8.20
N GLU A 84 -1.00 8.06 7.42
CA GLU A 84 -0.77 6.65 7.19
C GLU A 84 -0.23 5.98 8.45
N PHE A 85 -0.51 4.69 8.59
CA PHE A 85 0.07 3.87 9.65
C PHE A 85 0.40 2.47 9.12
N PHE A 86 1.16 1.73 9.91
CA PHE A 86 1.59 0.38 9.58
C PHE A 86 1.05 -0.58 10.62
N MET A 87 0.40 -1.65 10.18
CA MET A 87 0.09 -2.78 11.05
C MET A 87 1.30 -3.70 11.08
N VAL A 88 1.94 -3.79 12.24
CA VAL A 88 3.02 -4.75 12.51
C VAL A 88 2.37 -6.09 12.83
N ASN A 89 2.54 -7.06 11.94
CA ASN A 89 1.96 -8.39 12.07
C ASN A 89 3.06 -9.43 12.29
N LEU A 90 2.91 -10.27 13.29
CA LEU A 90 3.61 -11.56 13.40
C LEU A 90 2.58 -12.68 13.27
N VAL A 91 2.92 -13.69 12.49
CA VAL A 91 2.04 -14.84 12.20
C VAL A 91 2.84 -16.12 12.38
N GLY A 92 2.32 -17.05 13.19
CA GLY A 92 2.78 -18.43 13.30
C GLY A 92 1.69 -19.37 12.80
N PHE A 93 2.04 -20.27 11.88
CA PHE A 93 1.10 -21.22 11.30
C PHE A 93 0.93 -22.45 12.20
N THR A 94 -0.17 -23.18 12.02
CA THR A 94 -0.35 -24.49 12.64
C THR A 94 0.69 -25.48 12.12
N GLU A 95 1.20 -26.36 12.98
CA GLU A 95 2.05 -27.47 12.56
C GLU A 95 1.25 -28.47 11.70
N GLY A 96 1.81 -28.84 10.55
CA GLY A 96 1.17 -29.77 9.62
C GLY A 96 0.00 -29.17 8.83
N PRO A 97 -0.76 -30.02 8.12
CA PRO A 97 -1.81 -29.53 7.23
C PRO A 97 -3.03 -28.99 7.99
N ALA A 98 -3.47 -27.79 7.60
CA ALA A 98 -4.71 -27.18 8.06
C ALA A 98 -5.93 -27.85 7.40
N SER A 99 -7.07 -27.86 8.11
CA SER A 99 -8.33 -28.30 7.51
C SER A 99 -9.00 -27.10 6.83
N HIS A 100 -9.29 -27.21 5.53
CA HIS A 100 -10.02 -26.18 4.82
C HIS A 100 -11.43 -26.02 5.44
N PRO A 101 -11.84 -24.81 5.84
CA PRO A 101 -13.06 -24.61 6.62
C PRO A 101 -14.34 -25.00 5.88
N GLU A 102 -14.36 -24.85 4.54
CA GLU A 102 -15.52 -25.22 3.72
C GLU A 102 -15.52 -26.67 3.21
N THR A 103 -14.37 -27.18 2.75
CA THR A 103 -14.29 -28.50 2.09
C THR A 103 -13.80 -29.62 3.00
N GLY A 104 -13.25 -29.28 4.17
CA GLY A 104 -12.61 -30.23 5.10
C GLY A 104 -11.28 -30.79 4.59
N ALA A 105 -10.84 -30.43 3.38
CA ALA A 105 -9.61 -30.94 2.78
C ALA A 105 -8.38 -30.53 3.60
N LYS A 106 -7.41 -31.44 3.70
CA LYS A 106 -6.10 -31.15 4.32
C LYS A 106 -5.23 -30.39 3.32
N VAL A 107 -4.92 -29.15 3.66
CA VAL A 107 -4.15 -28.21 2.82
C VAL A 107 -2.98 -27.64 3.61
N ASP A 108 -1.94 -27.20 2.90
CA ASP A 108 -0.84 -26.48 3.55
C ASP A 108 -1.37 -25.19 4.21
N ALA A 109 -1.01 -24.94 5.47
CA ALA A 109 -1.51 -23.81 6.24
C ALA A 109 -1.13 -22.46 5.60
N ARG A 110 0.06 -22.37 4.99
CA ARG A 110 0.54 -21.15 4.34
C ARG A 110 -0.18 -20.94 3.01
N GLU A 111 -0.41 -21.99 2.24
CA GLU A 111 -1.21 -21.92 1.01
C GLU A 111 -2.66 -21.50 1.32
N LEU A 112 -3.27 -22.08 2.36
CA LEU A 112 -4.61 -21.70 2.81
C LEU A 112 -4.67 -20.22 3.20
N VAL A 113 -3.63 -19.72 3.88
CA VAL A 113 -3.56 -18.30 4.24
C VAL A 113 -3.37 -17.40 3.02
N GLN A 114 -2.54 -17.82 2.08
CA GLN A 114 -2.29 -17.06 0.87
C GLN A 114 -3.50 -17.00 -0.05
N SER A 115 -4.27 -18.08 -0.15
CA SER A 115 -5.45 -18.16 -1.01
C SER A 115 -6.53 -17.16 -0.58
N TYR A 116 -6.79 -17.04 0.73
CA TYR A 116 -7.74 -16.04 1.24
C TYR A 116 -7.15 -14.62 1.22
N PHE A 117 -5.84 -14.48 1.44
CA PHE A 117 -5.22 -13.15 1.53
C PHE A 117 -5.21 -12.43 0.18
N ARG A 118 -5.23 -13.14 -0.95
CA ARG A 118 -5.22 -12.54 -2.29
C ARG A 118 -6.44 -11.64 -2.56
N PRO A 119 -7.70 -12.10 -2.41
CA PRO A 119 -8.87 -11.22 -2.50
C PRO A 119 -8.80 -10.02 -1.57
N PHE A 120 -8.35 -10.24 -0.33
CA PHE A 120 -8.18 -9.18 0.66
C PHE A 120 -7.16 -8.13 0.20
N ALA A 121 -6.00 -8.56 -0.32
CA ALA A 121 -4.95 -7.67 -0.79
C ALA A 121 -5.44 -6.74 -1.91
N VAL A 122 -6.34 -7.20 -2.78
CA VAL A 122 -6.93 -6.36 -3.84
C VAL A 122 -7.80 -5.25 -3.23
N LYS A 123 -8.66 -5.58 -2.25
CA LYS A 123 -9.52 -4.60 -1.57
C LYS A 123 -8.71 -3.57 -0.79
N ILE A 124 -7.63 -4.00 -0.15
CA ILE A 124 -6.69 -3.13 0.55
C ILE A 124 -5.95 -2.23 -0.44
N LEU A 125 -5.46 -2.76 -1.55
CA LEU A 125 -4.78 -1.99 -2.60
C LEU A 125 -5.70 -0.95 -3.24
N ALA A 126 -6.98 -1.26 -3.45
CA ALA A 126 -7.97 -0.30 -3.93
C ALA A 126 -8.09 0.93 -3.02
N ARG A 127 -7.77 0.79 -1.73
CA ARG A 127 -7.69 1.86 -0.72
C ARG A 127 -6.25 2.27 -0.39
N ALA A 128 -5.32 1.99 -1.30
CA ALA A 128 -3.89 2.28 -1.21
C ALA A 128 -3.17 1.65 -0.02
N GLY A 129 -3.68 0.57 0.56
CA GLY A 129 -2.89 -0.25 1.47
C GLY A 129 -2.06 -1.29 0.71
N TYR A 130 -0.91 -1.67 1.26
CA TYR A 130 -0.02 -2.67 0.66
C TYR A 130 1.02 -3.16 1.68
N PRO A 131 1.59 -4.37 1.51
CA PRO A 131 2.71 -4.81 2.34
C PRO A 131 3.94 -3.95 2.06
N ALA A 132 4.33 -3.13 3.02
CA ALA A 132 5.54 -2.29 2.94
C ALA A 132 6.81 -3.12 3.22
N PHE A 133 6.68 -4.18 4.00
CA PHE A 133 7.76 -5.11 4.31
C PHE A 133 7.17 -6.48 4.66
N SER A 134 7.81 -7.54 4.18
CA SER A 134 7.47 -8.91 4.57
C SER A 134 8.74 -9.73 4.70
N ALA A 135 8.84 -10.52 5.76
CA ALA A 135 9.96 -11.40 6.03
C ALA A 135 9.49 -12.76 6.53
N ARG A 136 10.25 -13.80 6.21
CA ARG A 136 10.17 -15.09 6.89
C ARG A 136 11.09 -15.05 8.09
N THR A 137 10.63 -15.55 9.22
CA THR A 137 11.50 -15.78 10.36
C THR A 137 12.48 -16.90 10.00
N LEU A 138 13.73 -16.76 10.46
CA LEU A 138 14.77 -17.76 10.22
C LEU A 138 15.01 -18.64 11.45
N SER A 139 14.64 -18.16 12.62
CA SER A 139 14.79 -18.84 13.90
C SER A 139 13.75 -18.34 14.91
N GLY A 140 13.74 -18.98 16.08
CA GLY A 140 13.10 -18.41 17.26
C GLY A 140 13.78 -17.11 17.73
N TYR A 141 13.45 -16.65 18.93
CA TYR A 141 14.08 -15.46 19.50
C TYR A 141 15.57 -15.74 19.76
N ILE A 142 16.46 -14.94 19.17
CA ILE A 142 17.90 -14.96 19.47
C ILE A 142 18.15 -14.31 20.83
N GLU A 143 17.37 -13.26 21.14
CA GLU A 143 17.35 -12.58 22.42
C GLU A 143 15.89 -12.43 22.88
N ALA A 144 15.62 -12.76 24.14
CA ALA A 144 14.31 -12.66 24.74
C ALA A 144 14.44 -12.25 26.21
N TRP A 145 14.09 -11.02 26.54
CA TRP A 145 14.06 -10.50 27.91
C TRP A 145 12.72 -9.80 28.19
N GLY A 146 12.05 -10.19 29.27
CA GLY A 146 10.75 -9.62 29.66
C GLY A 146 9.58 -9.92 28.73
N VAL A 147 9.70 -10.94 27.87
CA VAL A 147 8.68 -11.32 26.88
C VAL A 147 8.20 -12.76 27.10
N ALA A 148 6.99 -13.06 26.61
CA ALA A 148 6.47 -14.43 26.57
C ALA A 148 7.34 -15.34 25.69
N ALA A 149 7.20 -16.66 25.88
CA ALA A 149 7.86 -17.64 25.02
C ALA A 149 7.50 -17.41 23.54
N ASN A 150 8.45 -17.68 22.63
CA ASN A 150 8.18 -17.58 21.20
C ASN A 150 7.13 -18.64 20.81
N PRO A 151 5.96 -18.24 20.30
CA PRO A 151 4.91 -19.19 19.91
C PRO A 151 5.18 -19.88 18.56
N GLY A 152 6.35 -19.68 17.96
CA GLY A 152 6.69 -20.20 16.63
C GLY A 152 6.29 -19.24 15.52
N TRP A 153 6.75 -17.99 15.55
CA TRP A 153 6.50 -17.05 14.45
C TRP A 153 7.13 -17.54 13.15
N ASP A 154 6.40 -17.47 12.04
CA ASP A 154 6.82 -17.83 10.67
C ASP A 154 7.02 -16.62 9.75
N ILE A 155 6.19 -15.58 9.94
CA ILE A 155 6.15 -14.39 9.10
C ILE A 155 6.11 -13.14 9.97
N ALA A 156 6.91 -12.15 9.58
CA ALA A 156 6.78 -10.77 10.02
C ALA A 156 6.35 -9.90 8.84
N ASN A 157 5.34 -9.05 9.03
CA ASN A 157 4.80 -8.21 7.96
C ASN A 157 4.42 -6.81 8.46
N LEU A 158 4.81 -5.79 7.70
CA LEU A 158 4.35 -4.42 7.86
C LEU A 158 3.32 -4.12 6.76
N MET A 159 2.04 -4.10 7.13
CA MET A 159 0.98 -3.71 6.21
C MET A 159 0.73 -2.21 6.33
N ARG A 160 1.00 -1.45 5.27
CA ARG A 160 0.68 -0.02 5.21
C ARG A 160 -0.82 0.15 4.97
N TYR A 161 -1.42 1.09 5.69
CA TYR A 161 -2.76 1.59 5.42
C TYR A 161 -2.71 3.10 5.22
N ARG A 162 -3.44 3.60 4.21
CA ARG A 162 -3.50 5.03 3.89
C ARG A 162 -4.11 5.87 5.01
N SER A 163 -5.13 5.33 5.68
CA SER A 163 -5.82 5.97 6.80
C SER A 163 -6.49 4.93 7.68
N ARG A 164 -6.80 5.30 8.94
CA ARG A 164 -7.59 4.44 9.84
C ARG A 164 -8.97 4.13 9.24
N ARG A 165 -9.61 5.14 8.63
CA ARG A 165 -10.87 5.01 7.89
C ARG A 165 -10.81 3.93 6.81
N ASP A 166 -9.75 3.87 6.01
CA ASP A 166 -9.60 2.87 4.95
C ASP A 166 -9.48 1.44 5.50
N LEU A 167 -8.78 1.26 6.62
CA LEU A 167 -8.75 -0.02 7.33
C LEU A 167 -10.15 -0.41 7.79
N LEU A 168 -10.84 0.49 8.51
CA LEU A 168 -12.14 0.22 9.11
C LEU A 168 -13.19 -0.14 8.06
N MET A 169 -13.23 0.61 6.95
CA MET A 169 -14.11 0.31 5.82
C MET A 169 -13.80 -1.03 5.14
N SER A 170 -12.54 -1.47 5.18
CA SER A 170 -12.15 -2.79 4.65
C SER A 170 -12.48 -3.92 5.62
N ALA A 171 -12.36 -3.65 6.92
CA ALA A 171 -12.61 -4.62 7.98
C ALA A 171 -14.10 -4.89 8.21
N THR A 172 -14.98 -3.97 7.80
CA THR A 172 -16.44 -4.10 7.96
C THR A 172 -17.16 -4.57 6.70
N ASP A 173 -16.42 -4.93 5.65
CA ASP A 173 -17.00 -5.53 4.43
C ASP A 173 -17.46 -6.96 4.78
N GLU A 174 -18.68 -7.36 4.43
CA GLU A 174 -19.24 -8.69 4.80
C GLU A 174 -18.37 -9.84 4.29
N ASP A 175 -17.78 -9.66 3.11
CA ASP A 175 -16.79 -10.56 2.53
C ASP A 175 -15.54 -10.73 3.42
N PHE A 176 -15.26 -9.78 4.33
CA PHE A 176 -14.09 -9.79 5.23
C PHE A 176 -14.38 -10.46 6.58
N SER A 177 -15.62 -10.38 7.10
CA SER A 177 -15.98 -11.10 8.33
C SER A 177 -15.81 -12.62 8.18
N ASP A 178 -16.11 -13.16 6.99
CA ASP A 178 -16.00 -14.59 6.71
C ASP A 178 -14.54 -15.06 6.58
N ILE A 179 -13.61 -14.18 6.17
CA ILE A 179 -12.19 -14.52 6.03
C ILE A 179 -11.53 -14.92 7.35
N HIS A 180 -12.11 -14.52 8.48
CA HIS A 180 -11.60 -14.89 9.81
C HIS A 180 -11.68 -16.40 10.07
N ILE A 181 -12.57 -17.14 9.39
CA ILE A 181 -12.63 -18.61 9.52
C ILE A 181 -11.33 -19.27 9.01
N TYR A 182 -10.79 -18.76 7.91
CA TYR A 182 -9.55 -19.25 7.31
C TYR A 182 -8.34 -18.90 8.16
N LYS A 183 -8.34 -17.68 8.73
CA LYS A 183 -7.32 -17.25 9.68
C LYS A 183 -7.27 -18.20 10.88
N ARG A 184 -8.42 -18.54 11.47
CA ARG A 184 -8.53 -19.47 12.60
C ARG A 184 -8.13 -20.91 12.25
N ALA A 185 -8.30 -21.33 11.00
CA ALA A 185 -7.98 -22.69 10.57
C ALA A 185 -6.48 -22.95 10.38
N ALA A 186 -5.70 -21.92 10.03
CA ALA A 186 -4.30 -22.05 9.64
C ALA A 186 -3.30 -21.29 10.52
N ILE A 187 -3.75 -20.35 11.35
CA ILE A 187 -2.86 -19.52 12.18
C ILE A 187 -2.97 -19.97 13.63
N ALA A 188 -1.87 -20.51 14.16
CA ALA A 188 -1.75 -20.91 15.57
C ALA A 188 -1.53 -19.69 16.48
N ALA A 189 -0.79 -18.69 16.00
CA ALA A 189 -0.51 -17.47 16.73
C ALA A 189 -0.53 -16.25 15.81
N SER A 190 -1.15 -15.16 16.26
CA SER A 190 -1.16 -13.88 15.53
C SER A 190 -0.96 -12.73 16.50
N PHE A 191 -0.03 -11.85 16.17
CA PHE A 191 0.16 -10.56 16.80
C PHE A 191 -0.05 -9.49 15.74
N ALA A 192 -0.84 -8.45 16.05
CA ALA A 192 -1.11 -7.34 15.15
C ALA A 192 -1.22 -6.06 15.96
N VAL A 193 -0.33 -5.09 15.70
CA VAL A 193 -0.32 -3.81 16.42
C VAL A 193 -0.22 -2.66 15.41
N PRO A 194 -1.10 -1.65 15.50
CA PRO A 194 -0.97 -0.45 14.69
C PRO A 194 0.23 0.37 15.18
N SER A 195 1.01 0.90 14.25
CA SER A 195 2.25 1.61 14.56
C SER A 195 2.51 2.73 13.56
N GLN A 196 3.08 3.82 14.03
CA GLN A 196 3.61 4.88 13.17
C GLN A 196 5.07 4.61 12.84
N SER A 197 5.51 5.02 11.65
CA SER A 197 6.93 4.97 11.31
C SER A 197 7.66 6.10 12.03
N ILE A 198 8.70 5.75 12.80
CA ILE A 198 9.58 6.72 13.47
C ILE A 198 10.89 6.96 12.68
N GLY A 199 11.03 6.35 11.50
CA GLY A 199 12.22 6.45 10.67
C GLY A 199 12.55 5.15 9.94
N GLY A 200 13.58 5.20 9.10
CA GLY A 200 14.08 4.05 8.33
C GLY A 200 14.42 4.42 6.89
N ALA A 201 15.30 3.63 6.27
CA ALA A 201 15.70 3.81 4.88
C ALA A 201 14.76 3.10 3.88
N LEU A 202 13.68 2.47 4.36
CA LEU A 202 12.60 1.96 3.52
C LEU A 202 11.92 3.18 2.87
N LEU A 203 12.39 3.54 1.68
CA LEU A 203 11.91 4.72 0.96
C LEU A 203 10.42 4.56 0.68
N SER A 204 9.65 5.54 1.13
CA SER A 204 8.22 5.62 0.83
C SER A 204 8.01 5.52 -0.68
N PRO A 205 6.98 4.80 -1.16
CA PRO A 205 6.67 4.72 -2.59
C PRO A 205 6.56 6.07 -3.27
N ARG A 206 6.19 7.12 -2.52
CA ARG A 206 6.24 8.53 -2.97
C ARG A 206 7.55 8.87 -3.68
N ILE A 207 8.68 8.55 -3.04
CA ILE A 207 10.01 8.92 -3.54
C ILE A 207 10.38 8.07 -4.75
N TRP A 208 10.26 6.74 -4.65
CA TRP A 208 10.67 5.87 -5.76
C TRP A 208 9.78 5.99 -6.99
N ILE A 209 8.48 6.24 -6.82
CA ILE A 209 7.57 6.49 -7.95
C ILE A 209 7.87 7.84 -8.59
N ALA A 210 8.12 8.90 -7.79
CA ALA A 210 8.55 10.18 -8.33
C ALA A 210 9.85 10.06 -9.13
N LEU A 211 10.86 9.35 -8.58
CA LEU A 211 12.14 9.09 -9.25
C LEU A 211 11.96 8.26 -10.52
N PHE A 212 11.14 7.21 -10.48
CA PHE A 212 10.85 6.38 -11.65
C PHE A 212 10.18 7.20 -12.76
N ILE A 213 9.13 7.95 -12.45
CA ILE A 213 8.44 8.83 -13.40
C ILE A 213 9.40 9.87 -13.97
N PHE A 214 10.24 10.46 -13.11
CA PHE A 214 11.25 11.43 -13.51
C PHE A 214 12.26 10.84 -14.49
N VAL A 215 12.81 9.65 -14.20
CA VAL A 215 13.76 8.95 -15.08
C VAL A 215 13.09 8.62 -16.42
N MET A 216 11.85 8.11 -16.41
CA MET A 216 11.12 7.81 -17.64
C MET A 216 10.86 9.06 -18.48
N ALA A 217 10.47 10.17 -17.86
CA ALA A 217 10.28 11.45 -18.54
C ALA A 217 11.61 11.98 -19.13
N ALA A 218 12.70 11.88 -18.38
CA ALA A 218 14.03 12.28 -18.85
C ALA A 218 14.49 11.45 -20.06
N LEU A 219 14.34 10.13 -20.02
CA LEU A 219 14.66 9.24 -21.14
C LEU A 219 13.81 9.53 -22.37
N ALA A 220 12.51 9.73 -22.20
CA ALA A 220 11.60 10.09 -23.29
C ALA A 220 11.99 11.44 -23.93
N HIS A 221 12.38 12.42 -23.10
CA HIS A 221 12.82 13.72 -23.58
C HIS A 221 14.14 13.64 -24.36
N ILE A 222 15.14 12.89 -23.85
CA ILE A 222 16.41 12.66 -24.56
C ILE A 222 16.19 11.97 -25.90
N LEU A 223 15.33 10.94 -25.94
CA LEU A 223 15.00 10.22 -27.17
C LEU A 223 14.32 11.15 -28.20
N HIS A 224 13.39 11.99 -27.75
CA HIS A 224 12.73 12.98 -28.58
C HIS A 224 13.75 13.95 -29.23
N LEU A 225 14.65 14.52 -28.42
CA LEU A 225 15.70 15.42 -28.90
C LEU A 225 16.65 14.74 -29.89
N THR A 226 16.98 13.47 -29.65
CA THR A 226 17.89 12.69 -30.51
C THR A 226 17.26 12.40 -31.87
N ARG A 227 16.00 11.93 -31.92
CA ARG A 227 15.29 11.67 -33.17
C ARG A 227 15.17 12.91 -34.04
N ARG A 228 14.89 14.06 -33.42
CA ARG A 228 14.81 15.34 -34.13
C ARG A 228 16.15 15.73 -34.76
N LYS A 229 17.25 15.63 -34.01
CA LYS A 229 18.59 15.94 -34.53
C LYS A 229 18.96 15.08 -35.74
N THR A 230 18.50 13.84 -35.80
CA THR A 230 18.68 12.97 -36.97
C THR A 230 17.86 13.42 -38.17
N GLN A 231 16.61 13.87 -37.96
CA GLN A 231 15.77 14.40 -39.03
C GLN A 231 16.24 15.75 -39.57
N GLU A 232 16.85 16.62 -38.74
CA GLU A 232 17.44 17.88 -39.19
C GLU A 232 18.72 17.71 -40.03
N LYS A 233 19.33 16.52 -40.02
CA LYS A 233 20.55 16.19 -40.80
C LYS A 233 20.26 15.55 -42.16
N GLN A 234 19.02 15.17 -42.44
CA GLN A 234 18.57 14.61 -43.73
C GLN A 234 17.92 15.69 -44.58
#